data_AF-A0A1L9SH66-F1
#
_entry.id   AF-A0A1L9SH66-F1
#
_cell.length_a   1.000
_cell.length_b   1.000
_cell.length_c   1.000
_cell.angle_alpha   90.00
_cell.angle_beta   90.00
_cell.angle_gamma   90.00
#
_symmetry.space_group_name_H-M   'P 1'
#
loop_
_entity.id
_entity.type
_entity.pdbx_description
1 polymer ?
#
loop_
_entity_poly.entity_id
_entity_poly.type
_entity_poly.pdbx_seq_one_letter_code
_entity_poly.pdbx_strand_id
1 'polypeptide(L)'
;MDTTIPETALLEFDQNYAQLKKIHESLRHVRGSSIPEPVLQEFGIALHSIDVDSGLSSSSSGPPYFLPSPDAEDIDQLCGDFKRDIFVRYRQHSFERLDDMVYGSTQYQLLDSFLQYQKRLKDRNIQYLETEDNGDEMSETDSAYKSGEDSGNEAGNNNHDNNNDHNHDDKESSEWDSGEESDGHISKEESEDESDEEQWYNHSIDWRGAETLAPKYWVVTNYYDSWRQPNQKAQEGHHAFRQVRRGQATSPYQGHRWAVIMTDESDDDCPSVTELLALVNEILKAMSAWKKKATELENSCIHRVFPVAIISYDKYLKVRVLHGYYYDGTLNVQFTEVLDFFEIGRYAYYDERFNYFLNPEHEDEYCSLMGSLTRWTWPLAQGDTTQPVSSSSAPAKASFGR
;
A
#
# COMPACT_ATOMS: atom_id res chain seq x y z
N MET A 1 -28.73 -23.58 -4.56
CA MET A 1 -28.89 -22.80 -3.31
C MET A 1 -29.28 -21.40 -3.73
N ASP A 2 -30.07 -20.68 -2.93
CA ASP A 2 -30.41 -19.29 -3.24
C ASP A 2 -29.14 -18.46 -3.13
N THR A 3 -28.57 -18.07 -4.27
CA THR A 3 -27.31 -17.32 -4.37
C THR A 3 -27.52 -15.83 -4.23
N THR A 4 -28.77 -15.40 -3.99
CA THR A 4 -29.09 -13.99 -3.84
C THR A 4 -28.50 -13.42 -2.56
N ILE A 5 -27.87 -12.26 -2.70
CA ILE A 5 -27.38 -11.47 -1.58
C ILE A 5 -28.57 -11.13 -0.66
N PRO A 6 -28.49 -11.42 0.66
CA PRO A 6 -29.57 -11.06 1.58
C PRO A 6 -29.82 -9.55 1.55
N GLU A 7 -31.08 -9.15 1.35
CA GLU A 7 -31.50 -7.73 1.33
C GLU A 7 -31.03 -6.97 2.57
N THR A 8 -31.01 -7.66 3.72
CA THR A 8 -30.51 -7.13 5.00
C THR A 8 -29.02 -6.76 4.95
N ALA A 9 -28.19 -7.51 4.24
CA ALA A 9 -26.75 -7.24 4.10
C ALA A 9 -26.49 -6.03 3.19
N LEU A 10 -27.28 -5.85 2.13
CA LEU A 10 -27.19 -4.65 1.28
C LEU A 10 -27.63 -3.39 2.03
N LEU A 11 -28.70 -3.50 2.83
CA LEU A 11 -29.15 -2.40 3.67
C LEU A 11 -28.08 -2.00 4.70
N GLU A 12 -27.44 -2.96 5.36
CA GLU A 12 -26.33 -2.72 6.29
C GLU A 12 -25.14 -2.05 5.57
N PHE A 13 -24.77 -2.54 4.39
CA PHE A 13 -23.72 -1.96 3.57
C PHE A 13 -24.01 -0.48 3.23
N ASP A 14 -25.22 -0.17 2.77
CA ASP A 14 -25.60 1.19 2.38
C ASP A 14 -25.65 2.15 3.57
N GLN A 15 -26.08 1.65 4.74
CA GLN A 15 -26.01 2.41 6.00
C GLN A 15 -24.56 2.72 6.39
N ASN A 16 -23.69 1.71 6.37
CA ASN A 16 -22.27 1.88 6.68
C ASN A 16 -21.58 2.86 5.72
N TYR A 17 -21.88 2.76 4.43
CA TYR A 17 -21.36 3.67 3.41
C TYR A 17 -21.81 5.12 3.65
N ALA A 18 -23.08 5.32 3.99
CA ALA A 18 -23.63 6.65 4.28
C ALA A 18 -23.02 7.27 5.54
N GLN A 19 -22.83 6.49 6.61
CA GLN A 19 -22.17 6.99 7.83
C GLN A 19 -20.71 7.35 7.57
N LEU A 20 -19.98 6.51 6.82
CA LEU A 20 -18.60 6.79 6.49
C LEU A 20 -18.44 8.06 5.63
N LYS A 21 -19.40 8.33 4.72
CA LYS A 21 -19.48 9.62 4.01
C LYS A 21 -19.68 10.80 4.96
N LYS A 22 -20.54 10.66 5.97
CA LYS A 22 -20.74 11.70 6.99
C LYS A 22 -19.47 11.96 7.79
N ILE A 23 -18.72 10.91 8.16
CA ILE A 23 -17.41 11.05 8.81
C ILE A 23 -16.46 11.82 7.91
N HIS A 24 -16.35 11.42 6.64
CA HIS A 24 -15.51 12.09 5.65
C HIS A 24 -15.85 13.58 5.48
N GLU A 25 -17.13 13.93 5.37
CA GLU A 25 -17.59 15.33 5.30
C GLU A 25 -17.26 16.10 6.58
N SER A 26 -17.43 15.47 7.75
CA SER A 26 -17.12 16.09 9.03
C SER A 26 -15.63 16.38 9.18
N LEU A 27 -14.76 15.43 8.79
CA LEU A 27 -13.30 15.60 8.77
C LEU A 27 -12.85 16.76 7.87
N ARG A 28 -13.50 16.97 6.72
CA ARG A 28 -13.21 18.12 5.83
C ARG A 28 -13.45 19.48 6.49
N HIS A 29 -14.27 19.55 7.52
CA HIS A 29 -14.59 20.79 8.24
C HIS A 29 -13.75 21.00 9.50
N VAL A 30 -13.01 19.99 9.96
CA VAL A 30 -12.06 20.14 11.08
C VAL A 30 -10.93 21.07 10.65
N ARG A 31 -10.46 21.93 11.56
CA ARG A 31 -9.31 22.81 11.30
C ARG A 31 -8.10 22.35 12.11
N GLY A 32 -6.91 22.48 11.53
CA GLY A 32 -5.66 22.04 12.13
C GLY A 32 -5.32 20.58 11.79
N SER A 33 -4.14 20.14 12.21
CA SER A 33 -3.65 18.78 11.98
C SER A 33 -4.21 17.77 12.98
N SER A 34 -4.41 18.15 14.24
CA SER A 34 -4.85 17.25 15.31
C SER A 34 -6.35 17.34 15.61
N ILE A 35 -6.94 16.20 16.00
CA ILE A 35 -8.35 16.10 16.38
C ILE A 35 -8.45 15.79 17.88
N PRO A 36 -9.12 16.64 18.67
CA PRO A 36 -9.37 16.32 20.07
C PRO A 36 -10.21 15.05 20.23
N GLU A 37 -9.87 14.23 21.22
CA GLU A 37 -10.58 12.98 21.54
C GLU A 37 -12.11 13.09 21.61
N PRO A 38 -12.71 14.14 22.23
CA PRO A 38 -14.17 14.29 22.23
C PRO A 38 -14.79 14.41 20.83
N VAL A 39 -14.06 15.00 19.88
CA VAL A 39 -14.51 15.17 18.49
C VAL A 39 -14.38 13.84 17.73
N LEU A 40 -13.32 13.06 17.98
CA LEU A 40 -13.19 11.70 17.44
C LEU A 40 -14.35 10.81 17.90
N GLN A 41 -14.71 10.88 19.18
CA GLN A 41 -15.85 10.14 19.72
C GLN A 41 -17.19 10.58 19.12
N GLU A 42 -17.39 11.89 18.91
CA GLU A 42 -18.58 12.42 18.22
C GLU A 42 -18.68 11.89 16.78
N PHE A 43 -17.54 11.73 16.10
CA PHE A 43 -17.48 11.16 14.74
C PHE A 43 -17.57 9.63 14.73
N GLY A 44 -17.54 8.96 15.89
CA GLY A 44 -17.49 7.51 15.95
C GLY A 44 -16.16 6.93 15.45
N ILE A 45 -15.05 7.62 15.71
CA ILE A 45 -13.69 7.18 15.37
C ILE A 45 -13.02 6.66 16.65
N ALA A 46 -12.57 5.42 16.63
CA ALA A 46 -11.79 4.80 17.70
C ALA A 46 -10.33 4.66 17.26
N LEU A 47 -9.41 5.20 18.06
CA LEU A 47 -7.97 5.16 17.78
C LEU A 47 -7.26 4.13 18.65
N HIS A 48 -6.35 3.37 18.05
CA HIS A 48 -5.57 2.34 18.71
C HIS A 48 -4.10 2.40 18.26
N SER A 49 -3.19 2.64 19.20
CA SER A 49 -1.76 2.54 18.88
C SER A 49 -1.36 1.07 18.66
N ILE A 50 -0.49 0.86 17.69
CA ILE A 50 0.15 -0.42 17.38
C ILE A 50 1.67 -0.25 17.31
N ASP A 51 2.38 -1.30 17.69
CA ASP A 51 3.82 -1.39 17.51
C ASP A 51 4.14 -1.54 16.00
N VAL A 52 5.10 -0.76 15.50
CA VAL A 52 5.44 -0.73 14.07
C VAL A 52 6.04 -2.05 13.60
N ASP A 53 6.74 -2.76 14.47
CA ASP A 53 7.48 -3.97 14.08
C ASP A 53 6.62 -5.23 14.11
N SER A 54 5.69 -5.31 15.05
CA SER A 54 4.81 -6.47 15.24
C SER A 54 3.39 -6.26 14.73
N GLY A 55 2.95 -5.01 14.53
CA GLY A 55 1.56 -4.67 14.22
C GLY A 55 0.57 -4.93 15.36
N LEU A 56 1.07 -5.26 16.56
CA LEU A 56 0.23 -5.60 17.70
C LEU A 56 -0.22 -4.34 18.43
N SER A 57 -1.50 -4.27 18.78
CA SER A 57 -2.01 -3.18 19.61
C SER A 57 -1.69 -3.39 21.09
N SER A 58 -1.38 -2.29 21.76
CA SER A 58 -1.27 -2.22 23.23
C SER A 58 -2.62 -2.39 23.94
N SER A 59 -3.73 -2.27 23.19
CA SER A 59 -5.10 -2.36 23.70
C SER A 59 -5.82 -3.58 23.15
N SER A 60 -6.91 -4.01 23.78
CA SER A 60 -7.84 -5.01 23.25
C SER A 60 -8.68 -4.43 22.10
N SER A 61 -8.04 -3.75 21.15
CA SER A 61 -8.67 -3.35 19.90
C SER A 61 -9.10 -4.59 19.13
N GLY A 62 -10.06 -4.47 18.22
CA GLY A 62 -10.46 -5.56 17.33
C GLY A 62 -9.28 -6.20 16.58
N PRO A 63 -9.53 -7.35 15.92
CA PRO A 63 -8.46 -8.10 15.25
C PRO A 63 -7.74 -7.22 14.21
N PRO A 64 -6.40 -7.26 14.13
CA PRO A 64 -5.68 -6.54 13.09
C PRO A 64 -5.98 -7.21 11.75
N TYR A 65 -6.42 -6.41 10.77
CA TYR A 65 -6.61 -6.85 9.39
C TYR A 65 -5.34 -6.78 8.54
N PHE A 66 -4.27 -6.19 9.09
CA PHE A 66 -2.97 -6.09 8.48
C PHE A 66 -1.90 -6.41 9.52
N LEU A 67 -0.87 -7.14 9.10
CA LEU A 67 0.35 -7.34 9.87
C LEU A 67 1.57 -6.93 9.03
N PRO A 68 2.65 -6.47 9.68
CA PRO A 68 3.93 -6.32 9.01
C PRO A 68 4.42 -7.68 8.50
N SER A 69 5.19 -7.66 7.42
CA SER A 69 5.90 -8.84 6.92
C SER A 69 7.01 -9.22 7.92
N PRO A 70 7.00 -10.42 8.51
CA PRO A 70 8.03 -10.85 9.47
C PRO A 70 9.40 -11.03 8.79
N ASP A 71 9.37 -11.38 7.50
CA ASP A 71 10.56 -11.68 6.68
C ASP A 71 11.10 -10.47 5.92
N ALA A 72 10.78 -9.23 6.33
CA ALA A 72 11.59 -8.12 5.86
C ALA A 72 12.99 -8.34 6.43
N GLU A 73 13.87 -8.89 5.60
CA GLU A 73 15.27 -9.18 5.92
C GLU A 73 15.90 -8.00 6.65
N ASP A 74 16.93 -8.31 7.44
CA ASP A 74 17.78 -7.33 8.08
C ASP A 74 18.15 -6.26 7.07
N ILE A 75 17.62 -5.05 7.27
CA ILE A 75 17.81 -3.98 6.31
C ILE A 75 19.29 -3.75 6.10
N ASP A 76 20.15 -4.08 7.05
CA ASP A 76 21.60 -4.04 6.93
C ASP A 76 22.13 -4.79 5.70
N GLN A 77 21.48 -5.87 5.25
CA GLN A 77 21.82 -6.55 4.00
C GLN A 77 21.37 -5.77 2.74
N LEU A 78 20.25 -5.06 2.84
CA LEU A 78 19.73 -4.18 1.78
C LEU A 78 20.43 -2.81 1.76
N CYS A 79 20.90 -2.35 2.92
CA CYS A 79 21.66 -1.14 3.21
C CYS A 79 23.16 -1.36 3.09
N GLY A 80 23.65 -2.58 2.89
CA GLY A 80 25.05 -2.83 2.49
C GLY A 80 25.48 -2.05 1.23
N ASP A 81 24.52 -1.51 0.47
CA ASP A 81 24.69 -0.59 -0.65
C ASP A 81 24.04 0.79 -0.38
N PHE A 82 24.10 1.32 0.86
CA PHE A 82 23.54 2.61 1.29
C PHE A 82 23.91 3.78 0.38
N LYS A 83 25.09 3.72 -0.25
CA LYS A 83 25.56 4.68 -1.26
C LYS A 83 24.69 4.75 -2.51
N ARG A 84 23.83 3.75 -2.75
CA ARG A 84 22.89 3.65 -3.87
C ARG A 84 21.48 4.05 -3.49
N ASP A 85 21.19 4.26 -2.20
CA ASP A 85 19.90 4.77 -1.75
C ASP A 85 19.71 6.22 -2.25
N ILE A 86 18.53 6.51 -2.81
CA ILE A 86 18.28 7.78 -3.49
C ILE A 86 18.05 8.93 -2.50
N PHE A 87 17.41 8.65 -1.36
CA PHE A 87 17.24 9.62 -0.29
C PHE A 87 18.58 10.03 0.29
N VAL A 88 19.45 9.05 0.55
CA VAL A 88 20.83 9.27 0.98
C VAL A 88 21.62 10.07 -0.07
N ARG A 89 21.54 9.66 -1.35
CA ARG A 89 22.35 10.22 -2.44
C ARG A 89 21.92 11.62 -2.88
N TYR A 90 20.63 11.93 -2.91
CA TYR A 90 20.16 13.19 -3.48
C TYR A 90 20.35 14.38 -2.53
N ARG A 91 20.32 14.13 -1.21
CA ARG A 91 20.77 15.11 -0.22
C ARG A 91 22.23 15.51 -0.42
N GLN A 92 23.03 14.69 -1.14
CA GLN A 92 24.42 14.99 -1.50
C GLN A 92 24.62 16.03 -2.59
N HIS A 93 23.58 16.56 -3.21
CA HIS A 93 23.76 17.57 -4.24
C HIS A 93 23.04 18.89 -3.94
N SER A 94 22.28 18.95 -2.84
CA SER A 94 21.28 20.01 -2.63
C SER A 94 21.64 21.02 -1.53
N PHE A 95 22.75 20.83 -0.80
CA PHE A 95 23.13 21.67 0.34
C PHE A 95 23.66 23.07 -0.02
N GLU A 96 24.04 23.33 -1.28
CA GLU A 96 24.54 24.65 -1.68
C GLU A 96 23.43 25.73 -1.75
N ARG A 97 22.15 25.36 -1.59
CA ARG A 97 21.00 26.30 -1.66
C ARG A 97 19.91 25.98 -0.62
N LEU A 98 20.29 25.92 0.65
CA LEU A 98 19.39 25.68 1.78
C LEU A 98 18.20 26.64 1.86
N ASP A 99 18.32 27.88 1.38
CA ASP A 99 17.23 28.88 1.45
C ASP A 99 16.13 28.68 0.38
N ASP A 100 16.40 27.92 -0.69
CA ASP A 100 15.47 27.73 -1.83
C ASP A 100 15.03 26.26 -2.02
N MET A 101 15.48 25.34 -1.16
CA MET A 101 15.02 23.95 -1.21
C MET A 101 13.57 23.87 -0.75
N VAL A 102 12.67 23.93 -1.74
CA VAL A 102 11.26 23.56 -1.62
C VAL A 102 11.20 22.20 -0.91
N TYR A 103 10.77 22.21 0.36
CA TYR A 103 10.52 21.05 1.23
C TYR A 103 9.83 19.88 0.51
N GLY A 104 9.08 20.18 -0.57
CA GLY A 104 8.51 19.21 -1.46
C GLY A 104 9.50 18.16 -1.99
N SER A 105 10.75 18.47 -2.32
CA SER A 105 11.61 17.49 -3.03
C SER A 105 12.12 16.32 -2.18
N THR A 106 12.33 16.53 -0.87
CA THR A 106 12.96 15.51 -0.02
C THR A 106 12.00 14.39 0.39
N GLN A 107 10.74 14.71 0.68
CA GLN A 107 9.70 13.69 0.92
C GLN A 107 9.57 12.72 -0.26
N TYR A 108 9.70 13.21 -1.51
CA TYR A 108 9.64 12.35 -2.69
C TYR A 108 10.85 11.43 -2.79
N GLN A 109 12.03 11.85 -2.32
CA GLN A 109 13.24 11.02 -2.34
C GLN A 109 13.15 9.90 -1.30
N LEU A 110 12.60 10.20 -0.11
CA LEU A 110 12.36 9.20 0.92
C LEU A 110 11.35 8.16 0.43
N LEU A 111 10.24 8.64 -0.12
CA LEU A 111 9.24 7.81 -0.77
C LEU A 111 9.84 6.96 -1.90
N ASP A 112 10.64 7.54 -2.79
CA ASP A 112 11.25 6.80 -3.89
C ASP A 112 12.19 5.68 -3.38
N SER A 113 12.93 5.96 -2.31
CA SER A 113 13.79 4.97 -1.66
C SER A 113 12.96 3.81 -1.09
N PHE A 114 11.88 4.10 -0.37
CA PHE A 114 10.92 3.10 0.09
C PHE A 114 10.34 2.27 -1.07
N LEU A 115 9.93 2.92 -2.18
CA LEU A 115 9.38 2.22 -3.34
C LEU A 115 10.40 1.31 -4.03
N GLN A 116 11.69 1.67 -3.99
CA GLN A 116 12.77 0.81 -4.46
C GLN A 116 12.97 -0.39 -3.56
N TYR A 117 12.95 -0.22 -2.22
CA TYR A 117 12.99 -1.35 -1.29
C TYR A 117 11.79 -2.28 -1.51
N GLN A 118 10.59 -1.74 -1.63
CA GLN A 118 9.37 -2.50 -1.95
C GLN A 118 9.52 -3.32 -3.23
N LYS A 119 10.13 -2.75 -4.28
CA LYS A 119 10.41 -3.45 -5.54
C LYS A 119 11.45 -4.56 -5.36
N ARG A 120 12.57 -4.29 -4.70
CA ARG A 120 13.64 -5.27 -4.47
C ARG A 120 13.13 -6.47 -3.66
N LEU A 121 12.34 -6.22 -2.61
CA LEU A 121 11.71 -7.28 -1.82
C LEU A 121 10.76 -8.14 -2.67
N LYS A 122 9.97 -7.50 -3.55
CA LYS A 122 9.11 -8.24 -4.49
C LYS A 122 9.91 -9.12 -5.45
N ASP A 123 10.96 -8.56 -6.08
CA ASP A 123 11.77 -9.28 -7.06
C ASP A 123 12.48 -10.50 -6.43
N ARG A 124 12.95 -10.38 -5.17
CA ARG A 124 13.52 -11.50 -4.41
C ARG A 124 12.50 -12.58 -4.08
N ASN A 125 11.33 -12.21 -3.56
CA ASN A 125 10.29 -13.17 -3.20
C ASN A 125 9.84 -13.99 -4.43
N ILE A 126 9.86 -13.39 -5.63
CA ILE A 126 9.58 -14.12 -6.88
C ILE A 126 10.69 -15.15 -7.17
N GLN A 127 11.97 -14.79 -7.01
CA GLN A 127 13.09 -15.70 -7.27
C GLN A 127 13.07 -16.94 -6.36
N TYR A 128 12.77 -16.77 -5.06
CA TYR A 128 12.69 -17.90 -4.13
C TYR A 128 11.64 -18.93 -4.57
N LEU A 129 10.49 -18.46 -5.04
CA LEU A 129 9.39 -19.33 -5.47
C LEU A 129 9.71 -20.08 -6.77
N GLU A 130 10.46 -19.47 -7.69
CA GLU A 130 10.89 -20.13 -8.92
C GLU A 130 11.97 -21.19 -8.66
N THR A 131 12.76 -21.06 -7.59
CA THR A 131 13.78 -22.06 -7.23
C THR A 131 13.22 -23.28 -6.52
N GLU A 132 12.10 -23.15 -5.80
CA GLU A 132 11.44 -24.30 -5.13
C GLU A 132 10.71 -25.21 -6.13
N ASP A 133 10.10 -24.64 -7.18
CA ASP A 133 9.35 -25.40 -8.19
C ASP A 133 10.25 -26.25 -9.12
N ASN A 134 11.53 -25.88 -9.22
CA ASN A 134 12.53 -26.61 -10.02
C ASN A 134 13.33 -27.66 -9.21
N GLY A 135 12.99 -27.87 -7.94
CA GLY A 135 13.77 -28.70 -7.01
C GLY A 135 13.48 -30.21 -7.05
N ASP A 136 12.40 -30.67 -7.69
CA ASP A 136 11.93 -32.06 -7.61
C ASP A 136 12.22 -32.93 -8.85
N GLU A 137 12.96 -32.44 -9.86
CA GLU A 137 13.49 -33.26 -10.96
C GLU A 137 15.02 -33.36 -10.93
N MET A 138 15.56 -33.99 -9.89
CA MET A 138 16.87 -34.68 -10.00
C MET A 138 16.70 -36.17 -9.75
N SER A 139 16.13 -36.87 -10.73
CA SER A 139 16.47 -38.27 -10.94
C SER A 139 17.86 -38.35 -11.57
N GLU A 140 18.80 -38.93 -10.83
CA GLU A 140 20.11 -39.37 -11.29
C GLU A 140 20.02 -40.03 -12.67
N THR A 141 20.58 -39.39 -13.70
CA THR A 141 21.14 -40.12 -14.83
C THR A 141 22.39 -39.41 -15.33
N ASP A 142 23.51 -40.06 -15.04
CA ASP A 142 24.76 -39.95 -15.78
C ASP A 142 24.50 -39.97 -17.29
N SER A 143 25.02 -38.99 -18.04
CA SER A 143 25.96 -39.30 -19.11
C SER A 143 26.53 -38.05 -19.76
N ALA A 144 27.86 -38.03 -19.77
CA ALA A 144 28.70 -37.13 -20.53
C ALA A 144 28.43 -37.22 -22.03
N TYR A 145 28.30 -36.09 -22.72
CA TYR A 145 28.82 -35.96 -24.09
C TYR A 145 29.31 -34.54 -24.38
N LYS A 146 30.40 -34.54 -25.16
CA LYS A 146 31.35 -33.46 -25.43
C LYS A 146 30.88 -32.47 -26.51
N SER A 147 31.41 -31.25 -26.37
CA SER A 147 32.02 -30.35 -27.37
C SER A 147 31.44 -30.25 -28.79
N GLY A 148 31.21 -29.00 -29.20
CA GLY A 148 31.24 -28.58 -30.61
C GLY A 148 31.22 -27.06 -30.70
N GLU A 149 32.38 -26.48 -31.02
CA GLU A 149 32.51 -25.12 -31.53
C GLU A 149 31.74 -24.99 -32.85
N ASP A 150 31.05 -23.87 -33.12
CA ASP A 150 31.25 -23.17 -34.38
C ASP A 150 30.79 -21.71 -34.35
N SER A 151 31.56 -20.95 -35.11
CA SER A 151 31.57 -19.54 -35.43
C SER A 151 30.45 -19.11 -36.39
N GLY A 152 30.04 -17.83 -36.31
CA GLY A 152 29.12 -17.24 -37.27
C GLY A 152 28.87 -15.76 -37.02
N ASN A 153 29.72 -14.91 -37.58
CA ASN A 153 29.45 -13.48 -37.81
C ASN A 153 28.23 -13.32 -38.71
N GLU A 154 27.32 -12.40 -38.40
CA GLU A 154 26.65 -11.61 -39.44
C GLU A 154 26.15 -10.26 -38.90
N ALA A 155 26.58 -9.21 -39.60
CA ALA A 155 26.21 -7.83 -39.38
C ALA A 155 24.88 -7.54 -40.08
N GLY A 156 23.88 -7.08 -39.33
CA GLY A 156 22.56 -6.70 -39.84
C GLY A 156 22.19 -5.29 -39.40
N ASN A 157 22.45 -4.35 -40.28
CA ASN A 157 22.17 -2.92 -40.20
C ASN A 157 20.66 -2.66 -40.31
N ASN A 158 20.02 -2.01 -39.33
CA ASN A 158 18.64 -1.51 -39.44
C ASN A 158 18.51 -0.13 -38.76
N ASN A 159 18.59 0.92 -39.57
CA ASN A 159 18.03 2.24 -39.26
C ASN A 159 16.58 2.27 -39.74
N HIS A 160 15.63 2.51 -38.85
CA HIS A 160 14.27 2.88 -39.23
C HIS A 160 13.74 4.01 -38.36
N ASP A 161 12.97 4.87 -39.04
CA ASP A 161 12.64 6.24 -38.72
C ASP A 161 11.77 6.43 -37.46
N ASN A 162 12.18 7.34 -36.59
CA ASN A 162 11.34 7.86 -35.51
C ASN A 162 10.66 9.15 -35.99
N ASN A 163 9.39 9.04 -36.39
CA ASN A 163 8.44 10.16 -36.40
C ASN A 163 7.27 9.78 -35.49
N ASN A 164 7.09 10.52 -34.40
CA ASN A 164 5.76 10.66 -33.79
C ASN A 164 5.66 11.98 -33.02
N ASP A 165 5.19 13.01 -33.75
CA ASP A 165 4.51 14.18 -33.21
C ASP A 165 3.10 13.75 -32.81
N HIS A 166 2.75 13.72 -31.52
CA HIS A 166 1.36 13.77 -31.08
C HIS A 166 1.21 14.74 -29.90
N ASN A 167 0.59 15.87 -30.20
CA ASN A 167 -0.04 16.78 -29.23
C ASN A 167 -1.16 16.04 -28.49
N HIS A 168 -1.17 16.14 -27.17
CA HIS A 168 -2.36 15.86 -26.37
C HIS A 168 -2.77 17.13 -25.62
N ASP A 169 -3.95 17.63 -26.01
CA ASP A 169 -4.74 18.61 -25.27
C ASP A 169 -5.31 17.94 -24.01
N ASP A 170 -4.83 18.34 -22.84
CA ASP A 170 -5.39 17.94 -21.55
C ASP A 170 -6.70 18.70 -21.31
N LYS A 171 -7.82 17.98 -21.43
CA LYS A 171 -9.10 18.39 -20.87
C LYS A 171 -9.23 17.80 -19.47
N GLU A 172 -9.24 18.70 -18.49
CA GLU A 172 -9.54 18.46 -17.09
C GLU A 172 -10.87 17.71 -16.92
N SER A 173 -10.84 16.53 -16.28
CA SER A 173 -12.02 15.83 -15.79
C SER A 173 -12.30 16.23 -14.34
N SER A 174 -13.25 17.15 -14.18
CA SER A 174 -13.95 17.42 -12.92
C SER A 174 -14.95 16.28 -12.65
N GLU A 175 -14.44 15.15 -12.17
CA GLU A 175 -15.21 13.91 -12.06
C GLU A 175 -15.85 13.74 -10.66
N TRP A 176 -16.70 14.68 -10.21
CA TRP A 176 -17.52 14.47 -8.99
C TRP A 176 -18.91 15.12 -9.02
N ASP A 177 -19.44 15.52 -10.17
CA ASP A 177 -20.80 16.09 -10.20
C ASP A 177 -21.52 15.88 -11.53
N SER A 178 -22.14 14.70 -11.69
CA SER A 178 -23.42 14.55 -12.41
C SER A 178 -23.84 13.09 -12.38
N GLY A 179 -24.83 12.77 -11.55
CA GLY A 179 -25.70 11.65 -11.82
C GLY A 179 -26.60 12.01 -12.99
N GLU A 180 -26.64 11.17 -14.02
CA GLU A 180 -27.76 11.06 -14.94
C GLU A 180 -27.71 9.69 -15.63
N GLU A 181 -28.84 8.99 -15.55
CA GLU A 181 -29.11 7.69 -16.13
C GLU A 181 -29.06 7.78 -17.66
N SER A 182 -28.43 6.81 -18.31
CA SER A 182 -28.63 6.57 -19.74
C SER A 182 -28.47 5.08 -20.05
N ASP A 183 -29.62 4.42 -20.20
CA ASP A 183 -29.76 3.07 -20.75
C ASP A 183 -29.25 3.04 -22.20
N GLY A 184 -28.11 2.38 -22.38
CA GLY A 184 -27.50 2.11 -23.69
C GLY A 184 -27.36 0.62 -23.93
N HIS A 185 -28.37 0.02 -24.55
CA HIS A 185 -28.32 -1.34 -25.11
C HIS A 185 -27.12 -1.50 -26.07
N ILE A 186 -26.20 -2.42 -25.77
CA ILE A 186 -25.31 -3.03 -26.76
C ILE A 186 -25.32 -4.54 -26.54
N SER A 187 -25.99 -5.23 -27.45
CA SER A 187 -25.89 -6.67 -27.66
C SER A 187 -24.54 -7.02 -28.30
N LYS A 188 -23.83 -7.99 -27.74
CA LYS A 188 -22.85 -8.74 -28.52
C LYS A 188 -22.74 -10.18 -28.03
N GLU A 189 -22.81 -11.06 -29.02
CA GLU A 189 -22.97 -12.50 -28.97
C GLU A 189 -21.73 -13.23 -28.44
N GLU A 190 -22.03 -14.25 -27.65
CA GLU A 190 -21.44 -15.59 -27.51
C GLU A 190 -20.10 -15.90 -28.20
N SER A 191 -19.17 -16.41 -27.40
CA SER A 191 -18.47 -17.66 -27.72
C SER A 191 -18.14 -18.40 -26.43
N GLU A 192 -18.77 -19.56 -26.26
CA GLU A 192 -18.50 -20.58 -25.26
C GLU A 192 -17.09 -21.16 -25.46
N ASP A 193 -16.36 -21.36 -24.37
CA ASP A 193 -15.52 -22.55 -24.21
C ASP A 193 -15.46 -22.89 -22.71
N GLU A 194 -16.15 -23.97 -22.36
CA GLU A 194 -16.15 -24.62 -21.07
C GLU A 194 -14.90 -25.49 -20.94
N SER A 195 -14.21 -25.39 -19.80
CA SER A 195 -13.65 -26.50 -18.99
C SER A 195 -12.38 -26.05 -18.29
N ASP A 196 -12.46 -25.82 -16.98
CA ASP A 196 -11.87 -26.80 -16.06
C ASP A 196 -12.26 -26.51 -14.60
N GLU A 197 -12.47 -27.62 -13.91
CA GLU A 197 -13.27 -27.81 -12.72
C GLU A 197 -12.72 -27.15 -11.44
N GLU A 198 -13.68 -26.69 -10.65
CA GLU A 198 -13.61 -26.34 -9.24
C GLU A 198 -12.96 -27.44 -8.37
N GLN A 199 -11.78 -27.16 -7.80
CA GLN A 199 -11.26 -27.86 -6.61
C GLN A 199 -10.64 -26.90 -5.58
N TRP A 200 -11.27 -25.74 -5.37
CA TRP A 200 -10.81 -24.75 -4.39
C TRP A 200 -11.70 -24.72 -3.14
N TYR A 201 -11.80 -25.80 -2.35
CA TYR A 201 -12.31 -25.67 -0.98
C TYR A 201 -11.75 -26.71 0.01
N ASN A 202 -11.39 -26.21 1.20
CA ASN A 202 -11.00 -26.90 2.43
C ASN A 202 -9.54 -27.38 2.59
N HIS A 203 -8.58 -26.48 2.41
CA HIS A 203 -7.36 -26.52 3.21
C HIS A 203 -7.33 -25.29 4.12
N SER A 204 -7.21 -25.51 5.43
CA SER A 204 -6.72 -24.48 6.33
C SER A 204 -5.36 -24.05 5.79
N ILE A 205 -5.29 -22.85 5.21
CA ILE A 205 -4.06 -22.30 4.66
C ILE A 205 -3.02 -22.30 5.79
N ASP A 206 -1.96 -23.10 5.63
CA ASP A 206 -0.78 -23.01 6.49
C ASP A 206 -0.12 -21.67 6.19
N TRP A 207 -0.39 -20.68 7.04
CA TRP A 207 0.01 -19.29 6.85
C TRP A 207 1.53 -19.08 6.73
N ARG A 208 2.34 -20.08 7.11
CA ARG A 208 3.79 -20.07 6.88
C ARG A 208 4.19 -20.02 5.40
N GLY A 209 3.33 -20.48 4.49
CA GLY A 209 3.56 -20.35 3.05
C GLY A 209 3.03 -19.04 2.44
N ALA A 210 2.16 -18.31 3.14
CA ALA A 210 1.56 -17.07 2.63
C ALA A 210 2.54 -15.87 2.68
N GLU A 211 3.56 -15.96 3.53
CA GLU A 211 4.56 -14.91 3.79
C GLU A 211 5.46 -14.65 2.56
N THR A 212 5.90 -15.71 1.87
CA THR A 212 6.68 -15.59 0.62
C THR A 212 5.83 -15.18 -0.59
N LEU A 213 4.51 -15.34 -0.52
CA LEU A 213 3.57 -15.13 -1.63
C LEU A 213 2.87 -13.75 -1.59
N ALA A 214 3.00 -12.97 -0.52
CA ALA A 214 2.32 -11.69 -0.35
C ALA A 214 2.40 -10.76 -1.60
N PRO A 215 3.54 -10.57 -2.29
CA PRO A 215 3.62 -9.71 -3.47
C PRO A 215 2.84 -10.21 -4.70
N LYS A 216 2.50 -11.51 -4.77
CA LYS A 216 1.66 -12.09 -5.84
C LYS A 216 0.17 -11.84 -5.61
N TYR A 217 -0.24 -11.61 -4.36
CA TYR A 217 -1.63 -11.39 -3.99
C TYR A 217 -2.08 -9.92 -4.07
N TRP A 218 -1.21 -9.01 -4.50
CA TRP A 218 -1.54 -7.60 -4.65
C TRP A 218 -1.56 -7.18 -6.12
N VAL A 219 -2.71 -6.70 -6.61
CA VAL A 219 -2.78 -5.91 -7.84
C VAL A 219 -2.36 -4.49 -7.51
N VAL A 220 -1.31 -4.00 -8.18
CA VAL A 220 -0.68 -2.71 -7.85
C VAL A 220 -0.90 -1.69 -8.95
N THR A 221 -1.38 -0.51 -8.57
CA THR A 221 -1.52 0.65 -9.45
C THR A 221 -0.59 1.77 -8.97
N ASN A 222 0.17 2.35 -9.90
CA ASN A 222 1.06 3.49 -9.64
C ASN A 222 0.52 4.72 -10.36
N TYR A 223 0.63 5.90 -9.73
CA TYR A 223 0.05 7.14 -10.26
C TYR A 223 1.10 8.13 -10.81
N TYR A 224 2.17 7.63 -11.44
CA TYR A 224 3.44 8.35 -11.73
C TYR A 224 3.31 9.74 -12.38
N ASP A 225 2.29 9.99 -13.19
CA ASP A 225 2.17 11.25 -13.96
C ASP A 225 1.69 12.44 -13.12
N SER A 226 1.05 12.19 -11.97
CA SER A 226 0.59 13.29 -11.11
C SER A 226 1.71 13.87 -10.24
N TRP A 227 2.72 13.09 -9.82
CA TRP A 227 3.67 13.45 -8.74
C TRP A 227 4.58 14.65 -9.02
N ARG A 228 4.88 14.91 -10.30
CA ARG A 228 5.83 15.97 -10.69
C ARG A 228 5.20 17.35 -10.83
N GLN A 229 3.88 17.49 -10.74
CA GLN A 229 3.28 18.82 -10.75
C GLN A 229 3.45 19.45 -9.36
N PRO A 230 4.28 20.51 -9.23
CA PRO A 230 4.40 21.24 -7.97
C PRO A 230 3.04 21.80 -7.62
N ASN A 231 2.60 21.51 -6.39
CA ASN A 231 1.34 21.88 -5.78
C ASN A 231 0.61 23.02 -6.52
N GLN A 232 -0.53 22.71 -7.14
CA GLN A 232 -1.63 23.67 -7.09
C GLN A 232 -1.76 24.00 -5.60
N LYS A 233 -1.48 25.26 -5.23
CA LYS A 233 -1.43 25.69 -3.83
C LYS A 233 -2.64 25.09 -3.12
N ALA A 234 -2.41 24.21 -2.15
CA ALA A 234 -3.47 23.77 -1.26
C ALA A 234 -4.12 25.05 -0.75
N GLN A 235 -5.40 25.23 -1.07
CA GLN A 235 -6.13 26.39 -0.56
C GLN A 235 -6.02 26.34 0.96
N GLU A 236 -5.69 27.47 1.59
CA GLU A 236 -5.50 27.52 3.05
C GLU A 236 -6.72 26.91 3.75
N GLY A 237 -6.47 25.90 4.60
CA GLY A 237 -7.52 25.18 5.31
C GLY A 237 -8.11 23.96 4.60
N HIS A 238 -7.54 23.53 3.46
CA HIS A 238 -7.93 22.29 2.81
C HIS A 238 -6.95 21.16 3.13
N HIS A 239 -7.46 20.09 3.76
CA HIS A 239 -6.77 18.82 3.97
C HIS A 239 -6.54 18.15 2.62
N ALA A 240 -5.35 18.36 2.06
CA ALA A 240 -4.98 17.83 0.76
C ALA A 240 -4.00 16.67 0.94
N PHE A 241 -4.30 15.56 0.26
CA PHE A 241 -3.40 14.42 0.17
C PHE A 241 -3.31 13.94 -1.27
N ARG A 242 -2.24 13.20 -1.56
CA ARG A 242 -2.00 12.60 -2.87
C ARG A 242 -1.79 11.10 -2.70
N GLN A 243 -2.33 10.27 -3.59
CA GLN A 243 -2.18 8.81 -3.52
C GLN A 243 -1.14 8.27 -4.52
N VAL A 244 0.04 7.88 -4.05
CA VAL A 244 1.22 7.45 -4.85
C VAL A 244 0.98 6.15 -5.55
N ARG A 245 0.53 5.22 -4.74
CA ARG A 245 0.52 3.82 -5.05
C ARG A 245 -0.62 3.20 -4.29
N ARG A 246 -1.20 2.16 -4.87
CA ARG A 246 -2.23 1.37 -4.21
C ARG A 246 -2.08 -0.09 -4.57
N GLY A 247 -2.32 -0.95 -3.58
CA GLY A 247 -2.52 -2.38 -3.74
C GLY A 247 -3.95 -2.78 -3.40
N GLN A 248 -4.44 -3.79 -4.10
CA GLN A 248 -5.69 -4.48 -3.75
C GLN A 248 -5.46 -5.99 -3.72
N ALA A 249 -6.00 -6.67 -2.71
CA ALA A 249 -5.89 -8.11 -2.58
C ALA A 249 -6.60 -8.80 -3.76
N THR A 250 -6.02 -9.88 -4.27
CA THR A 250 -6.57 -10.65 -5.40
C THR A 250 -7.66 -11.63 -4.98
N SER A 251 -7.69 -12.04 -3.71
CA SER A 251 -8.66 -13.02 -3.21
C SER A 251 -10.07 -12.43 -3.15
N PRO A 252 -11.10 -13.13 -3.65
CA PRO A 252 -12.50 -12.69 -3.57
C PRO A 252 -13.06 -12.66 -2.14
N TYR A 253 -12.35 -13.22 -1.15
CA TYR A 253 -12.71 -13.18 0.27
C TYR A 253 -11.98 -12.07 1.05
N GLN A 254 -11.08 -11.35 0.39
CA GLN A 254 -10.27 -10.30 0.99
C GLN A 254 -10.60 -8.94 0.37
N GLY A 255 -11.42 -8.17 1.07
CA GLY A 255 -11.72 -6.78 0.74
C GLY A 255 -10.56 -5.81 1.01
N HIS A 256 -9.38 -6.32 1.36
CA HIS A 256 -8.23 -5.55 1.80
C HIS A 256 -7.64 -4.69 0.69
N ARG A 257 -7.23 -3.48 1.08
CA ARG A 257 -6.43 -2.58 0.25
C ARG A 257 -5.32 -1.96 1.06
N TRP A 258 -4.28 -1.54 0.37
CA TRP A 258 -3.30 -0.62 0.94
C TRP A 258 -3.00 0.52 -0.01
N ALA A 259 -2.57 1.65 0.52
CA ALA A 259 -2.11 2.77 -0.28
C ALA A 259 -0.87 3.43 0.33
N VAL A 260 -0.07 4.07 -0.51
CA VAL A 260 0.96 5.00 -0.07
C VAL A 260 0.49 6.38 -0.45
N ILE A 261 0.48 7.29 0.51
CA ILE A 261 -0.04 8.64 0.34
C ILE A 261 1.00 9.67 0.77
N MET A 262 0.90 10.87 0.22
CA MET A 262 1.57 12.04 0.76
C MET A 262 0.54 12.96 1.39
N THR A 263 0.88 13.49 2.55
CA THR A 263 0.07 14.41 3.34
C THR A 263 0.82 15.75 3.51
N ASP A 264 0.10 16.75 4.00
CA ASP A 264 0.66 18.06 4.28
C ASP A 264 1.39 18.10 5.63
N GLU A 265 0.81 17.53 6.66
CA GLU A 265 1.35 17.53 8.02
C GLU A 265 0.79 16.35 8.81
N SER A 266 1.70 15.57 9.41
CA SER A 266 1.34 14.57 10.40
C SER A 266 1.47 15.16 11.81
N ASP A 267 0.55 14.75 12.69
CA ASP A 267 0.69 14.99 14.13
C ASP A 267 1.67 13.96 14.72
N ASP A 268 2.29 14.24 15.86
CA ASP A 268 3.29 13.35 16.48
C ASP A 268 2.61 12.19 17.22
N ASP A 269 1.57 12.49 17.98
CA ASP A 269 0.98 11.56 18.92
C ASP A 269 -0.18 10.76 18.30
N CYS A 270 -0.89 11.34 17.34
CA CYS A 270 -2.10 10.75 16.76
C CYS A 270 -2.18 10.91 15.24
N PRO A 271 -3.07 10.14 14.57
CA PRO A 271 -3.39 10.37 13.17
C PRO A 271 -3.87 11.79 12.91
N SER A 272 -3.30 12.46 11.91
CA SER A 272 -3.76 13.79 11.52
C SER A 272 -5.11 13.74 10.80
N VAL A 273 -5.80 14.88 10.71
CA VAL A 273 -7.06 15.01 9.94
C VAL A 273 -6.85 14.54 8.50
N THR A 274 -5.74 14.94 7.87
CA THR A 274 -5.42 14.55 6.48
C THR A 274 -5.22 13.04 6.35
N GLU A 275 -4.54 12.40 7.31
CA GLU A 275 -4.33 10.94 7.32
C GLU A 275 -5.66 10.20 7.48
N LEU A 276 -6.52 10.62 8.42
CA LEU A 276 -7.85 10.05 8.60
C LEU A 276 -8.74 10.26 7.38
N LEU A 277 -8.69 11.44 6.77
CA LEU A 277 -9.45 11.74 5.55
C LEU A 277 -9.02 10.84 4.39
N ALA A 278 -7.72 10.63 4.23
CA ALA A 278 -7.18 9.74 3.21
C ALA A 278 -7.59 8.27 3.43
N LEU A 279 -7.51 7.80 4.67
CA LEU A 279 -7.95 6.46 5.05
C LEU A 279 -9.43 6.25 4.74
N VAL A 280 -10.29 7.16 5.20
CA VAL A 280 -11.75 7.11 4.98
C VAL A 280 -12.07 7.15 3.48
N ASN A 281 -11.39 8.00 2.72
CA ASN A 281 -11.57 8.09 1.27
C ASN A 281 -11.22 6.77 0.56
N GLU A 282 -10.15 6.09 0.98
CA GLU A 282 -9.79 4.79 0.41
C GLU A 282 -10.80 3.68 0.79
N ILE A 283 -11.33 3.68 2.01
CA ILE A 283 -12.41 2.76 2.42
C ILE A 283 -13.66 3.01 1.57
N LEU A 284 -14.07 4.27 1.37
CA LEU A 284 -15.20 4.63 0.51
C LEU A 284 -15.00 4.18 -0.94
N LYS A 285 -13.79 4.36 -1.50
CA LYS A 285 -13.43 3.82 -2.82
C LYS A 285 -13.48 2.29 -2.84
N ALA A 286 -13.20 1.61 -1.73
CA ALA A 286 -13.31 0.16 -1.60
C ALA A 286 -14.75 -0.30 -1.68
N MET A 287 -15.60 0.28 -0.86
CA MET A 287 -17.03 0.03 -0.84
C MET A 287 -17.67 0.32 -2.20
N SER A 288 -17.41 1.48 -2.80
CA SER A 288 -17.97 1.88 -4.10
C SER A 288 -17.57 0.93 -5.22
N ALA A 289 -16.28 0.55 -5.29
CA ALA A 289 -15.80 -0.40 -6.29
C ALA A 289 -16.40 -1.80 -6.10
N TRP A 290 -16.57 -2.25 -4.85
CA TRP A 290 -17.24 -3.52 -4.57
C TRP A 290 -18.72 -3.45 -4.97
N LYS A 291 -19.45 -2.37 -4.64
CA LYS A 291 -20.86 -2.21 -5.01
C LYS A 291 -21.07 -2.31 -6.52
N LYS A 292 -20.20 -1.66 -7.32
CA LYS A 292 -20.23 -1.76 -8.80
C LYS A 292 -20.04 -3.20 -9.30
N LYS A 293 -19.10 -3.94 -8.70
CA LYS A 293 -18.85 -5.35 -9.06
C LYS A 293 -19.98 -6.27 -8.59
N ALA A 294 -20.55 -6.01 -7.42
CA ALA A 294 -21.63 -6.81 -6.85
C ALA A 294 -22.90 -6.73 -7.70
N THR A 295 -23.14 -5.60 -8.38
CA THR A 295 -24.23 -5.47 -9.37
C THR A 295 -23.96 -6.22 -10.67
N GLU A 296 -22.71 -6.54 -10.98
CA GLU A 296 -22.30 -7.22 -12.22
C GLU A 296 -22.19 -8.75 -12.05
N LEU A 297 -21.96 -9.25 -10.82
CA LEU A 297 -21.67 -10.65 -10.54
C LEU A 297 -22.76 -11.29 -9.66
N GLU A 298 -23.55 -12.20 -10.23
CA GLU A 298 -24.66 -12.92 -9.55
C GLU A 298 -24.21 -13.78 -8.35
N ASN A 299 -22.91 -14.02 -8.17
CA ASN A 299 -22.34 -14.88 -7.11
C ASN A 299 -21.19 -14.23 -6.32
N SER A 300 -21.14 -12.91 -6.21
CA SER A 300 -20.06 -12.24 -5.48
C SER A 300 -20.17 -12.41 -3.97
N CYS A 301 -19.04 -12.69 -3.31
CA CYS A 301 -18.98 -12.69 -1.85
C CYS A 301 -19.24 -11.28 -1.30
N ILE A 302 -20.12 -11.19 -0.29
CA ILE A 302 -20.42 -9.92 0.37
C ILE A 302 -19.37 -9.65 1.42
N HIS A 303 -18.55 -8.64 1.19
CA HIS A 303 -17.67 -8.14 2.23
C HIS A 303 -18.47 -7.30 3.22
N ARG A 304 -18.35 -7.63 4.51
CA ARG A 304 -18.94 -6.88 5.62
C ARG A 304 -18.04 -5.74 6.08
N VAL A 305 -16.73 -5.92 5.89
CA VAL A 305 -15.71 -4.91 6.23
C VAL A 305 -14.80 -4.68 5.03
N PHE A 306 -14.23 -3.46 4.97
CA PHE A 306 -13.32 -3.04 3.92
C PHE A 306 -12.04 -2.48 4.54
N PRO A 307 -11.15 -3.36 5.03
CA PRO A 307 -9.93 -2.93 5.69
C PRO A 307 -9.00 -2.23 4.71
N VAL A 308 -8.48 -1.08 5.13
CA VAL A 308 -7.50 -0.33 4.37
C VAL A 308 -6.29 -0.03 5.24
N ALA A 309 -5.09 -0.27 4.72
CA ALA A 309 -3.84 0.27 5.26
C ALA A 309 -3.36 1.47 4.42
N ILE A 310 -2.81 2.49 5.06
CA ILE A 310 -2.14 3.60 4.41
C ILE A 310 -0.76 3.80 5.03
N ILE A 311 0.21 4.14 4.19
CA ILE A 311 1.51 4.63 4.61
C ILE A 311 1.56 6.10 4.22
N SER A 312 1.51 7.01 5.19
CA SER A 312 1.55 8.45 4.99
C SER A 312 2.97 8.96 5.04
N TYR A 313 3.30 9.87 4.11
CA TYR A 313 4.54 10.64 4.09
C TYR A 313 4.19 12.12 4.14
N ASP A 314 4.69 12.84 5.13
CA ASP A 314 4.50 14.28 5.19
C ASP A 314 5.71 15.08 4.67
N LYS A 315 5.54 16.40 4.57
CA LYS A 315 6.57 17.33 4.09
C LYS A 315 7.76 17.51 5.03
N TYR A 316 7.64 17.03 6.26
CA TYR A 316 8.68 17.06 7.28
C TYR A 316 9.39 15.71 7.42
N LEU A 317 9.19 14.79 6.48
CA LEU A 317 9.83 13.47 6.46
C LEU A 317 9.34 12.56 7.61
N LYS A 318 8.14 12.83 8.11
CA LYS A 318 7.45 11.94 9.02
C LYS A 318 6.69 10.90 8.22
N VAL A 319 6.83 9.65 8.64
CA VAL A 319 6.14 8.52 8.03
C VAL A 319 5.32 7.81 9.09
N ARG A 320 4.05 7.54 8.80
CA ARG A 320 3.18 6.78 9.69
C ARG A 320 2.49 5.67 8.91
N VAL A 321 2.39 4.51 9.52
CA VAL A 321 1.50 3.45 9.06
C VAL A 321 0.21 3.52 9.85
N LEU A 322 -0.90 3.56 9.13
CA LEU A 322 -2.25 3.51 9.69
C LEU A 322 -3.03 2.44 8.95
N HIS A 323 -3.92 1.74 9.64
CA HIS A 323 -4.94 0.96 8.98
C HIS A 323 -6.26 1.06 9.72
N GLY A 324 -7.34 0.90 8.99
CA GLY A 324 -8.65 0.97 9.60
C GLY A 324 -9.72 0.28 8.81
N TYR A 325 -10.84 0.08 9.49
CA TYR A 325 -12.03 -0.54 8.97
C TYR A 325 -13.24 0.06 9.66
N TYR A 326 -14.34 0.15 8.93
CA TYR A 326 -15.62 0.59 9.48
C TYR A 326 -16.47 -0.62 9.82
N TYR A 327 -16.92 -0.72 11.07
CA TYR A 327 -17.80 -1.79 11.53
C TYR A 327 -18.64 -1.32 12.72
N ASP A 328 -19.91 -1.73 12.73
CA ASP A 328 -20.85 -1.46 13.84
C ASP A 328 -20.89 0.02 14.27
N GLY A 329 -21.09 0.91 13.28
CA GLY A 329 -21.18 2.34 13.53
C GLY A 329 -19.84 3.05 13.81
N THR A 330 -18.74 2.31 13.94
CA THR A 330 -17.45 2.83 14.41
C THR A 330 -16.36 2.64 13.36
N LEU A 331 -15.61 3.72 13.08
CA LEU A 331 -14.36 3.65 12.34
C LEU A 331 -13.23 3.27 13.30
N ASN A 332 -12.74 2.04 13.21
CA ASN A 332 -11.62 1.57 14.01
C ASN A 332 -10.33 1.88 13.24
N VAL A 333 -9.42 2.63 13.86
CA VAL A 333 -8.14 3.02 13.28
C VAL A 333 -7.01 2.56 14.19
N GLN A 334 -6.15 1.73 13.64
CA GLN A 334 -4.90 1.28 14.23
C GLN A 334 -3.75 2.05 13.60
N PHE A 335 -2.82 2.57 14.40
CA PHE A 335 -1.75 3.43 13.90
C PHE A 335 -0.44 3.24 14.66
N THR A 336 0.66 3.39 13.94
CA THR A 336 2.02 3.32 14.48
C THR A 336 2.44 4.68 15.04
N GLU A 337 3.46 4.70 15.91
CA GLU A 337 4.19 5.93 16.20
C GLU A 337 4.81 6.50 14.90
N VAL A 338 5.08 7.81 14.90
CA VAL A 338 5.71 8.46 13.75
C VAL A 338 7.15 7.99 13.62
N LEU A 339 7.52 7.53 12.43
CA LEU A 339 8.90 7.35 12.02
C LEU A 339 9.42 8.69 11.48
N ASP A 340 10.26 9.36 12.27
CA ASP A 340 10.76 10.70 11.96
C ASP A 340 12.14 10.62 11.28
N PHE A 341 12.19 10.92 9.98
CA PHE A 341 13.43 10.98 9.21
C PHE A 341 13.99 12.41 9.11
N PHE A 342 13.44 13.39 9.83
CA PHE A 342 13.80 14.80 9.70
C PHE A 342 15.27 15.06 10.06
N GLU A 343 15.70 14.62 11.24
CA GLU A 343 17.07 14.86 11.72
C GLU A 343 18.10 14.11 10.86
N ILE A 344 17.79 12.89 10.43
CA ILE A 344 18.57 12.12 9.45
C ILE A 344 18.73 12.91 8.14
N GLY A 345 17.63 13.49 7.66
CA GLY A 345 17.62 14.33 6.47
C GLY A 345 18.32 15.68 6.65
N ARG A 346 18.53 16.14 7.89
CA ARG A 346 19.13 17.45 8.22
C ARG A 346 20.65 17.40 8.29
N TYR A 347 21.25 16.28 8.69
CA TYR A 347 22.69 16.18 8.99
C TYR A 347 23.50 15.40 7.94
N ALA A 348 23.29 15.66 6.65
CA ALA A 348 24.22 15.17 5.63
C ALA A 348 25.57 15.91 5.75
N TYR A 349 26.65 15.17 5.97
CA TYR A 349 28.01 15.70 6.12
C TYR A 349 28.66 15.93 4.76
N TYR A 350 29.38 17.04 4.60
CA TYR A 350 30.14 17.36 3.40
C TYR A 350 31.59 16.83 3.49
N ASP A 351 31.96 15.88 2.62
CA ASP A 351 33.36 15.49 2.39
C ASP A 351 33.80 15.97 1.00
N GLU A 352 34.80 16.86 0.97
CA GLU A 352 35.43 17.42 -0.24
C GLU A 352 35.95 16.34 -1.21
N ARG A 353 36.18 15.11 -0.74
CA ARG A 353 36.73 14.01 -1.56
C ARG A 353 35.70 13.05 -2.13
N PHE A 354 34.48 12.99 -1.59
CA PHE A 354 33.60 11.85 -1.88
C PHE A 354 32.12 12.18 -2.17
N ASN A 355 31.74 13.46 -2.31
CA ASN A 355 30.34 13.93 -2.24
C ASN A 355 29.80 13.77 -0.81
N TYR A 356 28.68 14.41 -0.51
CA TYR A 356 28.14 14.39 0.85
C TYR A 356 27.76 12.96 1.23
N PHE A 357 27.76 12.60 2.50
CA PHE A 357 27.18 11.33 2.96
C PHE A 357 26.24 11.64 4.11
N LEU A 358 25.29 10.73 4.33
CA LEU A 358 24.63 10.68 5.63
C LEU A 358 25.72 10.50 6.68
N ASN A 359 25.67 11.28 7.77
CA ASN A 359 26.63 11.14 8.86
C ASN A 359 26.62 9.67 9.30
N PRO A 360 27.77 8.98 9.39
CA PRO A 360 27.83 7.60 9.88
C PRO A 360 27.10 7.39 11.21
N GLU A 361 27.02 8.44 12.04
CA GLU A 361 26.27 8.42 13.31
C GLU A 361 24.74 8.26 13.15
N HIS A 362 24.19 8.57 11.97
CA HIS A 362 22.76 8.45 11.64
C HIS A 362 22.47 7.29 10.67
N GLU A 363 23.49 6.52 10.26
CA GLU A 363 23.31 5.36 9.36
C GLU A 363 22.49 4.26 10.03
N ASP A 364 22.86 3.88 11.26
CA ASP A 364 22.15 2.87 12.05
C ASP A 364 20.70 3.29 12.32
N GLU A 365 20.47 4.57 12.62
CA GLU A 365 19.14 5.14 12.86
C GLU A 365 18.27 5.09 11.59
N TYR A 366 18.82 5.49 10.44
CA TYR A 366 18.12 5.37 9.16
C TYR A 366 17.78 3.92 8.82
N CYS A 367 18.74 3.02 8.97
CA CYS A 367 18.55 1.61 8.69
C CYS A 367 17.46 1.02 9.60
N SER A 368 17.46 1.39 10.88
CA SER A 368 16.41 1.00 11.81
C SER A 368 15.03 1.51 11.37
N LEU A 369 14.88 2.81 11.10
CA LEU A 369 13.58 3.40 10.72
C LEU A 369 13.07 2.86 9.38
N MET A 370 13.95 2.78 8.38
CA MET A 370 13.61 2.19 7.09
C MET A 370 13.30 0.70 7.24
N GLY A 371 13.94 0.02 8.20
CA GLY A 371 13.72 -1.41 8.49
C GLY A 371 12.31 -1.65 8.99
N SER A 372 11.90 -0.91 10.01
CA SER A 372 10.53 -0.91 10.50
C SER A 372 9.53 -0.52 9.41
N LEU A 373 9.83 0.47 8.59
CA LEU A 373 8.94 0.90 7.50
C LEU A 373 8.80 -0.14 6.39
N THR A 374 9.89 -0.81 5.99
CA THR A 374 9.87 -1.75 4.86
C THR A 374 9.12 -3.04 5.15
N ARG A 375 8.94 -3.40 6.43
CA ARG A 375 8.02 -4.45 6.88
C ARG A 375 6.58 -4.23 6.41
N TRP A 376 6.20 -2.98 6.14
CA TRP A 376 4.88 -2.61 5.65
C TRP A 376 4.80 -2.45 4.13
N THR A 377 5.85 -2.82 3.39
CA THR A 377 5.85 -2.75 1.92
C THR A 377 4.80 -3.66 1.29
N TRP A 378 4.54 -4.83 1.86
CA TRP A 378 3.54 -5.77 1.38
C TRP A 378 2.76 -6.30 2.59
N PRO A 379 1.90 -5.47 3.21
CA PRO A 379 1.29 -5.82 4.49
C PRO A 379 0.48 -7.10 4.32
N LEU A 380 0.61 -8.00 5.30
CA LEU A 380 -0.07 -9.29 5.26
C LEU A 380 -1.55 -9.08 5.58
N ALA A 381 -2.42 -9.32 4.60
CA ALA A 381 -3.86 -9.25 4.78
C ALA A 381 -4.32 -10.39 5.70
N GLN A 382 -4.95 -10.01 6.83
CA GLN A 382 -5.45 -10.93 7.85
C GLN A 382 -6.97 -10.90 7.91
N GLY A 383 -7.56 -12.04 8.27
CA GLY A 383 -9.01 -12.16 8.47
C GLY A 383 -9.82 -12.29 7.18
N ASP A 384 -10.97 -12.96 7.29
CA ASP A 384 -11.97 -13.06 6.23
C ASP A 384 -12.91 -11.85 6.34
N THR A 385 -12.99 -11.03 5.30
CA THR A 385 -13.81 -9.81 5.33
C THR A 385 -15.28 -10.07 5.02
N THR A 386 -15.65 -11.31 4.69
CA THR A 386 -17.04 -11.74 4.48
C THR A 386 -17.72 -12.17 5.79
N GLN A 387 -16.93 -12.53 6.79
CA GLN A 387 -17.42 -12.95 8.10
C GLN A 387 -17.69 -11.73 9.00
N PRO A 388 -18.69 -11.80 9.89
CA PRO A 388 -18.85 -10.79 10.92
C PRO A 388 -17.60 -10.77 11.81
N VAL A 389 -17.21 -9.57 12.26
CA VAL A 389 -16.07 -9.41 13.17
C VAL A 389 -16.38 -10.17 14.45
N SER A 390 -15.75 -11.33 14.65
CA SER A 390 -15.98 -12.15 15.83
C SER A 390 -15.40 -11.45 17.04
N SER A 391 -16.25 -10.91 17.92
CA SER A 391 -15.89 -10.21 19.15
C SER A 391 -15.17 -11.08 20.21
N SER A 392 -14.74 -12.30 19.88
CA SER A 392 -14.19 -13.27 20.84
C SER A 392 -12.87 -13.95 20.48
N SER A 393 -12.24 -13.66 19.34
CA SER A 393 -10.93 -14.24 19.06
C SER A 393 -9.83 -13.41 19.71
N ALA A 394 -9.60 -13.63 21.01
CA ALA A 394 -8.26 -13.43 21.55
C ALA A 394 -7.27 -14.20 20.65
N PRO A 395 -6.11 -13.63 20.28
CA PRO A 395 -5.16 -14.33 19.44
C PRO A 395 -4.85 -15.67 20.08
N ALA A 396 -5.12 -16.75 19.36
CA ALA A 396 -4.73 -18.08 19.80
C ALA A 396 -3.21 -18.02 20.03
N LYS A 397 -2.79 -18.18 21.29
CA LYS A 397 -1.37 -18.22 21.65
C LYS A 397 -0.71 -19.26 20.75
N ALA A 398 0.06 -18.81 19.77
CA ALA A 398 1.00 -19.65 19.08
C ALA A 398 1.97 -20.17 20.15
N SER A 399 1.79 -21.42 20.55
CA SER A 399 2.71 -22.09 21.45
C SER A 399 4.02 -22.29 20.68
N PHE A 400 4.96 -21.38 20.84
CA PHE A 400 6.35 -21.60 20.49
C PHE A 400 6.88 -22.71 21.41
N GLY A 401 6.92 -23.94 20.89
CA GLY A 401 7.70 -25.01 21.48
C GLY A 401 9.19 -24.67 21.33
N ARG A 402 9.90 -24.61 22.46
CA ARG A 402 11.35 -24.51 22.51
C ARG A 402 12.03 -25.80 22.07
#